data_AF-A0A0R2KVF4-F1
#
_entry.id   AF-A0A0R2KVF4-F1
#
_cell.length_a   1.000
_cell.length_b   1.000
_cell.length_c   1.000
_cell.angle_alpha   90.00
_cell.angle_beta   90.00
_cell.angle_gamma   90.00
#
_symmetry.space_group_name_H-M   'P 1'
#
loop_
_entity.id
_entity.type
_entity.pdbx_description
1 polymer ?
#
loop_
_entity_poly.entity_id
_entity_poly.type
_entity_poly.pdbx_seq_one_letter_code
_entity_poly.pdbx_strand_id
1 'polypeptide(L)' 'MEKDYRKLLEDLYHKKIEYLDISAEEYMQFQKEYVNFEYRKNILGKAQKRGGARFYLVH' A
#
# COMPACT_ATOMS: atom_id res chain seq x y z
N MET A 1 -13.89 -2.82 -10.89
CA MET A 1 -13.99 -3.39 -9.53
C MET A 1 -13.15 -2.51 -8.63
N GLU A 2 -13.75 -1.92 -7.60
CA GLU A 2 -13.05 -1.07 -6.64
C GLU A 2 -12.10 -1.95 -5.81
N LYS A 3 -10.79 -1.69 -5.86
CA LYS A 3 -9.83 -2.40 -5.03
C LYS A 3 -9.92 -1.81 -3.62
N ASP A 4 -10.16 -2.67 -2.64
CA ASP A 4 -10.21 -2.27 -1.24
C ASP A 4 -8.78 -2.14 -0.67
N TYR A 5 -8.18 -0.96 -0.86
CA TYR A 5 -6.80 -0.70 -0.42
C TYR A 5 -6.63 -0.76 1.08
N ARG A 6 -7.69 -0.50 1.86
CA ARG A 6 -7.65 -0.65 3.31
C ARG A 6 -7.42 -2.10 3.68
N LYS A 7 -8.19 -3.01 3.08
CA LYS A 7 -8.01 -4.45 3.31
C LYS A 7 -6.63 -4.93 2.88
N LEU A 8 -6.09 -4.40 1.77
CA LEU A 8 -4.74 -4.73 1.31
C LEU A 8 -3.65 -4.22 2.28
N LEU A 9 -3.82 -3.05 2.88
CA LEU A 9 -2.92 -2.53 3.91
C LEU A 9 -2.99 -3.37 5.20
N GLU A 10 -4.19 -3.79 5.60
CA GLU A 10 -4.37 -4.71 6.71
C GLU A 10 -3.72 -6.06 6.42
N ASP A 11 -3.93 -6.63 5.24
CA ASP A 11 -3.32 -7.90 4.85
C ASP A 11 -1.78 -7.79 4.79
N LEU A 12 -1.23 -6.64 4.36
CA LEU A 12 0.21 -6.36 4.41
C LEU A 12 0.72 -6.27 5.86
N TYR A 13 -0.03 -5.59 6.74
CA TYR A 13 0.30 -5.47 8.15
C TYR A 13 0.23 -6.80 8.91
N HIS A 14 -0.77 -7.63 8.60
CA HIS A 14 -0.94 -8.98 9.12
C HIS A 14 -0.01 -10.00 8.46
N LYS A 15 0.91 -9.58 7.58
CA LYS A 15 1.86 -10.45 6.84
C LYS A 15 1.17 -11.53 6.01
N LYS A 16 -0.08 -11.32 5.60
CA LYS A 16 -0.77 -12.20 4.64
C LYS A 16 -0.26 -11.99 3.22
N ILE A 17 0.21 -10.79 2.91
CA ILE A 17 0.93 -10.46 1.68
C ILE A 17 2.30 -9.89 2.05
N GLU A 18 3.31 -10.18 1.22
CA GLU A 18 4.67 -9.70 1.45
C GLU A 18 4.89 -8.26 0.96
N TYR A 19 4.19 -7.88 -0.11
CA TYR A 19 4.26 -6.55 -0.70
C TYR A 19 2.95 -6.18 -1.40
N LEU A 20 2.73 -4.87 -1.51
CA LEU A 20 1.59 -4.29 -2.22
C LEU A 20 2.09 -3.39 -3.35
N ASP A 21 1.81 -3.76 -4.60
CA ASP A 21 2.09 -2.94 -5.78
C ASP A 21 0.90 -2.08 -6.15
N ILE A 22 1.18 -0.82 -6.46
CA ILE A 22 0.17 0.19 -6.71
C ILE A 22 0.59 1.03 -7.91
N SER A 23 -0.29 1.10 -8.89
CA SER A 23 -0.05 1.85 -10.12
C SER A 23 -0.22 3.36 -9.88
N ALA A 24 0.30 4.20 -10.78
CA ALA A 24 0.13 5.64 -10.67
C ALA A 24 -1.35 6.09 -10.69
N GLU A 25 -2.19 5.41 -11.47
CA GLU A 25 -3.64 5.64 -11.56
C GLU A 25 -4.38 5.30 -10.26
N GLU A 26 -3.84 4.33 -9.52
CA GLU A 26 -4.40 3.81 -8.27
C GLU A 26 -3.89 4.58 -7.04
N TYR A 27 -2.80 5.32 -7.20
CA TYR A 27 -2.12 6.04 -6.13
C TYR A 27 -3.05 7.04 -5.42
N MET A 28 -3.92 7.75 -6.14
CA MET A 28 -4.84 8.71 -5.50
C MET A 28 -5.86 8.05 -4.58
N GLN A 29 -6.37 6.86 -4.94
CA GLN A 29 -7.29 6.10 -4.10
C GLN A 29 -6.54 5.50 -2.91
N PHE A 30 -5.39 4.88 -3.19
CA PHE A 30 -4.55 4.29 -2.15
C PHE A 30 -4.06 5.33 -1.14
N GLN A 31 -3.66 6.53 -1.57
CA GLN A 31 -3.14 7.58 -0.71
C GLN A 31 -4.16 7.99 0.36
N LYS A 32 -5.45 8.03 0.02
CA LYS A 32 -6.52 8.33 0.99
C LYS A 32 -6.56 7.26 2.08
N GLU A 33 -6.57 5.99 1.70
CA GLU A 33 -6.61 4.88 2.66
C GLU A 33 -5.31 4.80 3.48
N TYR A 34 -4.16 5.00 2.84
CA TYR A 34 -2.84 4.97 3.48
C TYR A 34 -2.66 6.08 4.52
N VAL A 35 -3.11 7.31 4.21
CA VAL A 35 -3.06 8.41 5.18
C VAL A 35 -3.96 8.14 6.38
N ASN A 36 -5.11 7.51 6.17
CA ASN A 36 -6.03 7.11 7.24
C ASN A 36 -5.60 5.84 7.99
N PHE A 37 -4.60 5.12 7.50
CA PHE A 37 -4.14 3.88 8.11
C PHE A 37 -3.24 4.16 9.33
N GLU A 38 -3.65 3.67 10.49
CA GLU A 38 -2.98 3.92 11.77
C GLU A 38 -1.53 3.40 11.78
N TYR A 39 -1.28 2.24 11.17
CA TYR A 39 0.03 1.60 11.12
C TYR A 39 0.89 2.02 9.92
N ARG A 40 0.55 3.13 9.25
CA ARG A 40 1.29 3.60 8.05
C ARG A 40 2.79 3.80 8.30
N LYS A 41 3.21 4.09 9.54
CA LYS A 41 4.63 4.23 9.92
C LYS A 41 5.43 2.93 9.76
N ASN A 42 4.75 1.78 9.85
CA ASN A 42 5.34 0.47 9.66
C ASN A 42 5.37 0.07 8.18
N ILE A 43 4.92 0.92 7.26
CA ILE A 43 4.84 0.58 5.85
C ILE A 43 5.79 1.50 5.07
N LEU A 44 6.67 0.91 4.28
CA LEU A 44 7.62 1.62 3.42
C LEU A 44 7.22 1.50 1.96
N GLY A 45 6.90 2.62 1.34
CA GLY A 45 6.72 2.72 -0.11
C GLY A 45 8.06 2.93 -0.83
N LYS A 46 8.37 2.08 -1.81
CA LYS A 46 9.47 2.27 -2.76
C LYS A 46 8.89 2.55 -4.15
N ALA A 47 9.23 3.69 -4.73
CA ALA A 47 8.85 4.02 -6.10
C ALA A 47 9.45 3.02 -7.10
N GLN A 48 8.67 2.63 -8.11
CA GLN A 48 9.12 1.74 -9.17
C GLN A 48 9.52 2.51 -10.43
N LYS A 49 10.56 2.03 -11.13
CA LYS A 49 11.09 2.66 -12.36
C LYS A 49 10.08 2.75 -13.52
N ARG A 50 8.99 1.97 -13.49
CA ARG A 50 7.95 1.95 -14.55
C ARG A 50 6.68 2.72 -14.19
N GLY A 51 6.74 3.57 -13.17
CA GLY A 51 5.57 4.23 -12.60
C GLY A 51 4.89 3.34 -11.56
N GLY A 52 4.33 3.97 -10.53
CA GLY A 52 3.79 3.29 -9.37
C GLY A 52 4.77 3.15 -8.20
N ALA A 53 4.31 2.51 -7.14
CA ALA A 53 5.06 2.30 -5.91
C ALA A 53 4.74 0.92 -5.33
N ARG A 54 5.74 0.30 -4.71
CA ARG A 54 5.62 -0.95 -3.99
C ARG A 54 5.79 -0.71 -2.50
N PHE A 55 4.82 -1.15 -1.71
CA PHE A 55 4.80 -0.99 -0.28
C PHE A 55 5.17 -2.29 0.42
N TYR A 56 5.94 -2.19 1.49
CA TYR A 56 6.44 -3.30 2.29
C TYR A 56 6.18 -3.03 3.77
N LEU A 57 5.90 -4.08 4.54
CA LEU A 57 5.93 -3.98 5.99
C LEU A 57 7.39 -3.91 6.46
N VAL A 58 7.72 -2.87 7.23
CA VAL A 58 8.98 -2.71 7.95
C VAL A 58 8.72 -3.09 9.40
N HIS A 59 9.48 -4.06 9.89
CA HIS A 59 9.45 -4.51 11.28
C HIS A 59 10.85 -4.38 11.87
#